data_AF-J9FRK6-F1
#
_entry.id   AF-J9FRK6-F1
#
_cell.length_a   1.000
_cell.length_b   1.000
_cell.length_c   1.000
_cell.angle_alpha   90.00
_cell.angle_beta   90.00
_cell.angle_gamma   90.00
#
_symmetry.space_group_name_H-M   'P 1'
#
loop_
_entity.id
_entity.type
_entity.pdbx_description
1 polymer ?
#
loop_
_entity_poly.entity_id
_entity_poly.type
_entity_poly.pdbx_seq_one_letter_code
_entity_poly.pdbx_strand_id
1 'polypeptide(L)'
;MTQEAAVVTVDVALAKSLVEPLYRDMTLPTGESVISHADGVASILRGIRNDPELIAAAYLFCVPVVIQNSGEWIEKSFGQAVNGLVQELGQVNALSIRARSENDEANLKHQTEAMR
;
A
#
# COMPACT_ATOMS: atom_id res chain seq x y z
N MET A 1 28.73 -22.11 -20.08
CA MET A 1 28.53 -21.64 -18.69
C MET A 1 27.58 -20.45 -18.74
N THR A 2 26.29 -20.71 -18.59
CA THR A 2 25.28 -19.66 -18.38
C THR A 2 25.51 -19.11 -16.98
N GLN A 3 25.88 -17.83 -16.90
CA GLN A 3 26.06 -17.14 -15.63
C GLN A 3 24.66 -16.92 -15.04
N GLU A 4 24.34 -17.68 -14.01
CA GLU A 4 23.12 -17.52 -13.22
C GLU A 4 23.26 -16.19 -12.48
N ALA A 5 22.59 -15.15 -13.00
CA ALA A 5 22.59 -13.84 -12.39
C ALA A 5 22.04 -13.99 -10.96
N ALA A 6 22.85 -13.64 -9.95
CA ALA A 6 22.40 -13.63 -8.57
C ALA A 6 21.13 -12.78 -8.47
N VAL A 7 20.01 -13.42 -8.12
CA VAL A 7 18.74 -12.72 -7.93
C VAL A 7 18.93 -11.80 -6.72
N VAL A 8 19.04 -10.50 -6.98
CA VAL A 8 19.06 -9.49 -5.92
C VAL A 8 17.68 -9.51 -5.28
N THR A 9 17.60 -10.04 -4.06
CA THR A 9 16.35 -10.11 -3.31
C THR A 9 16.07 -8.75 -2.66
N VAL A 10 14.85 -8.25 -2.79
CA VAL A 10 14.41 -7.00 -2.14
C VAL A 10 14.59 -7.08 -0.62
N ASP A 11 15.19 -6.05 -0.02
CA ASP A 11 15.37 -5.94 1.42
C ASP A 11 14.11 -5.40 2.10
N VAL A 12 13.31 -6.32 2.61
CA VAL A 12 12.06 -6.01 3.33
C VAL A 12 12.33 -5.29 4.67
N ALA A 13 13.43 -5.61 5.35
CA ALA A 13 13.75 -4.99 6.64
C ALA A 13 14.10 -3.51 6.44
N LEU A 14 14.82 -3.21 5.37
CA LEU A 14 15.08 -1.83 4.95
C LEU A 14 13.76 -1.10 4.67
N ALA A 15 12.86 -1.67 3.87
CA ALA A 15 11.56 -1.06 3.58
C ALA A 15 10.79 -0.69 4.86
N LYS A 16 10.70 -1.61 5.83
CA LYS A 16 10.06 -1.35 7.12
C LYS A 16 10.75 -0.21 7.89
N SER A 17 12.08 -0.27 8.01
CA SER A 17 12.84 0.72 8.77
C SER A 17 12.71 2.15 8.23
N LEU A 18 12.56 2.31 6.90
CA LEU A 18 12.41 3.61 6.25
C LEU A 18 11.02 4.22 6.47
N VAL A 19 9.97 3.41 6.53
CA VAL A 19 8.59 3.90 6.69
C VAL A 19 8.15 4.04 8.15
N GLU A 20 8.73 3.26 9.08
CA GLU A 20 8.41 3.31 10.50
C GLU A 20 8.46 4.74 11.10
N PRO A 21 9.47 5.59 10.85
CA PRO A 21 9.46 6.98 11.32
C PRO A 21 8.42 7.85 10.60
N LEU A 22 8.07 7.55 9.34
CA LEU A 22 7.06 8.29 8.59
C LEU A 22 5.65 7.99 9.10
N TYR A 23 5.40 6.76 9.55
CA TYR A 23 4.09 6.26 9.93
C TYR A 23 3.78 6.38 11.42
N ARG A 24 4.77 6.76 12.25
CA ARG A 24 4.71 6.71 13.72
C ARG A 24 3.41 7.21 14.33
N ASP A 25 2.93 8.36 13.88
CA ASP A 25 1.74 9.04 14.43
C ASP A 25 0.54 9.02 13.47
N MET A 26 0.60 8.19 12.43
CA MET A 26 -0.45 8.08 11.43
C MET A 26 -1.44 6.97 11.76
N THR A 27 -2.71 7.27 11.52
CA THR A 27 -3.81 6.30 11.59
C THR A 27 -4.59 6.25 10.29
N LEU A 28 -5.09 5.07 9.94
CA LEU A 28 -6.09 4.89 8.90
C LEU A 28 -7.42 5.53 9.33
N PRO A 29 -8.39 5.77 8.40
CA PRO A 29 -9.71 6.28 8.74
C PRO A 29 -10.48 5.42 9.76
N THR A 30 -10.12 4.14 9.89
CA THR A 30 -10.64 3.20 10.89
C THR A 30 -10.09 3.45 12.30
N GLY A 31 -9.08 4.29 12.46
CA GLY A 31 -8.34 4.52 13.70
C GLY A 31 -7.16 3.57 13.92
N GLU A 32 -6.93 2.59 13.04
CA GLU A 32 -5.80 1.67 13.14
C GLU A 32 -4.47 2.39 12.83
N SER A 33 -3.41 2.10 13.59
CA SER A 33 -2.06 2.60 13.28
C SER A 33 -1.58 2.10 11.93
N VAL A 34 -1.04 3.00 11.08
CA VAL A 34 -0.58 2.66 9.73
C VAL A 34 0.54 1.63 9.75
N ILE A 35 1.48 1.71 10.70
CA ILE A 35 2.58 0.73 10.79
C ILE A 35 2.07 -0.64 11.26
N SER A 36 1.11 -0.69 12.20
CA SER A 36 0.49 -1.94 12.63
C SER A 36 -0.31 -2.59 11.49
N HIS A 37 -0.99 -1.78 10.68
CA HIS A 37 -1.68 -2.27 9.49
C HIS A 37 -0.71 -2.90 8.50
N ALA A 38 0.40 -2.22 8.19
CA ALA A 38 1.44 -2.73 7.30
C ALA A 38 2.04 -4.06 7.82
N ASP A 39 2.30 -4.17 9.13
CA ASP A 39 2.75 -5.40 9.77
C ASP A 39 1.73 -6.55 9.59
N GLY A 40 0.44 -6.27 9.77
CA GLY A 40 -0.63 -7.23 9.56
C GLY A 40 -0.70 -7.73 8.11
N VAL A 41 -0.66 -6.82 7.13
CA VAL A 41 -0.66 -7.17 5.70
C VAL A 41 0.59 -7.99 5.35
N ALA A 42 1.77 -7.57 5.79
CA ALA A 42 3.01 -8.31 5.59
C ALA A 42 2.95 -9.73 6.18
N SER A 43 2.34 -9.90 7.36
CA SER A 43 2.13 -11.21 7.98
C SER A 43 1.23 -12.12 7.15
N ILE A 44 0.09 -11.60 6.67
CA ILE A 44 -0.83 -12.34 5.80
C ILE A 44 -0.13 -12.78 4.52
N LEU A 45 0.58 -11.86 3.86
CA LEU A 45 1.28 -12.13 2.61
C LEU A 45 2.33 -13.23 2.78
N ARG A 46 3.12 -13.22 3.88
CA ARG A 46 4.07 -14.30 4.19
C ARG A 46 3.41 -15.67 4.29
N GLY A 47 2.18 -15.73 4.80
CA GLY A 47 1.39 -16.97 4.89
C GLY A 47 0.87 -17.47 3.54
N ILE A 48 0.63 -16.56 2.58
CA ILE A 48 0.16 -16.90 1.22
C ILE A 48 1.35 -17.23 0.30
N ARG A 49 2.32 -16.32 0.22
CA ARG A 49 3.54 -16.44 -0.57
C ARG A 49 4.61 -15.56 0.07
N ASN A 50 5.72 -16.16 0.50
CA ASN A 50 6.85 -15.42 1.08
C ASN A 50 7.69 -14.71 -0.01
N ASP A 51 7.06 -13.78 -0.72
CA ASP A 51 7.64 -12.96 -1.78
C ASP A 51 8.13 -11.61 -1.22
N PRO A 52 9.44 -11.34 -1.22
CA PRO A 52 10.00 -10.10 -0.71
C PRO A 52 9.46 -8.84 -1.39
N GLU A 53 9.15 -8.86 -2.69
CA GLU A 53 8.65 -7.68 -3.41
C GLU A 53 7.25 -7.30 -2.93
N LEU A 54 6.37 -8.30 -2.79
CA LEU A 54 5.01 -8.14 -2.31
C LEU A 54 4.98 -7.67 -0.85
N ILE A 55 5.85 -8.24 -0.02
CA ILE A 55 5.96 -7.86 1.39
C ILE A 55 6.55 -6.44 1.52
N ALA A 56 7.53 -6.05 0.70
CA ALA A 56 8.06 -4.69 0.70
C ALA A 56 6.99 -3.68 0.25
N ALA A 57 6.21 -3.99 -0.78
CA ALA A 57 5.10 -3.15 -1.22
C ALA A 57 4.04 -2.93 -0.13
N ALA A 58 3.79 -3.94 0.72
CA ALA A 58 2.90 -3.81 1.88
C ALA A 58 3.40 -2.78 2.90
N TYR A 59 4.72 -2.68 3.12
CA TYR A 59 5.28 -1.61 3.96
C TYR A 59 5.27 -0.25 3.28
N LEU A 60 5.46 -0.20 1.96
CA LEU A 60 5.57 1.05 1.21
C LEU A 60 4.22 1.64 0.76
N PHE A 61 3.11 0.94 1.01
CA PHE A 61 1.79 1.25 0.44
C PHE A 61 1.31 2.69 0.65
N CYS A 62 1.65 3.30 1.79
CA CYS A 62 1.21 4.64 2.15
C CYS A 62 2.26 5.72 1.81
N VAL A 63 3.45 5.34 1.33
CA VAL A 63 4.51 6.29 0.96
C VAL A 63 4.03 7.35 -0.05
N PRO A 64 3.28 7.02 -1.11
CA PRO A 64 2.78 8.04 -2.06
C PRO A 64 1.85 9.09 -1.44
N VAL A 65 1.25 8.80 -0.29
CA VAL A 65 0.40 9.75 0.44
C VAL A 65 1.24 10.77 1.21
N VAL A 66 2.40 10.36 1.73
CA VAL A 66 3.25 11.19 2.59
C VAL A 66 4.40 11.86 1.85
N ILE A 67 4.89 11.25 0.76
CA ILE A 67 6.02 11.73 -0.03
C ILE A 67 5.60 11.94 -1.47
N GLN A 68 5.69 13.20 -1.91
CA GLN A 68 5.52 13.61 -3.31
C GLN A 68 6.59 12.95 -4.20
N ASN A 69 6.21 12.55 -5.41
CA ASN A 69 7.11 11.92 -6.39
C ASN A 69 7.87 10.69 -5.86
N SER A 70 7.28 9.97 -4.90
CA SER A 70 7.91 8.81 -4.26
C SER A 70 8.20 7.64 -5.19
N GLY A 71 7.52 7.52 -6.34
CA GLY A 71 7.71 6.41 -7.29
C GLY A 71 9.16 6.26 -7.75
N GLU A 72 9.84 7.36 -8.09
CA GLU A 72 11.26 7.33 -8.50
C GLU A 72 12.16 6.84 -7.36
N TRP A 73 11.87 7.26 -6.13
CA TRP A 73 12.61 6.83 -4.95
C TRP A 73 12.38 5.33 -4.64
N ILE A 74 11.14 4.85 -4.76
CA ILE A 74 10.82 3.43 -4.57
C ILE A 74 11.53 2.59 -5.62
N GLU A 75 11.47 2.98 -6.89
CA GLU A 75 12.11 2.25 -7.98
C GLU A 75 13.63 2.17 -7.82
N LYS A 76 14.27 3.28 -7.42
CA LYS A 76 15.72 3.31 -7.16
C LYS A 76 16.12 2.46 -5.96
N SER A 77 15.26 2.36 -4.94
CA SER A 77 15.60 1.69 -3.67
C SER A 77 15.23 0.20 -3.67
N PHE A 78 14.12 -0.16 -4.32
CA PHE A 78 13.50 -1.48 -4.24
C PHE A 78 13.16 -2.10 -5.61
N GLY A 79 13.41 -1.39 -6.71
CA GLY A 79 13.20 -1.86 -8.06
C GLY A 79 11.81 -1.56 -8.63
N GLN A 80 11.70 -1.75 -9.95
CA GLN A 80 10.52 -1.41 -10.73
C GLN A 80 9.30 -2.26 -10.35
N ALA A 81 9.50 -3.54 -10.00
CA ALA A 81 8.41 -4.44 -9.59
C ALA A 81 7.70 -3.93 -8.32
N VAL A 82 8.47 -3.55 -7.29
CA VAL A 82 7.92 -2.99 -6.04
C VAL A 82 7.23 -1.66 -6.29
N ASN A 83 7.82 -0.78 -7.10
CA ASN A 83 7.17 0.48 -7.48
C ASN A 83 5.81 0.22 -8.16
N GLY A 84 5.76 -0.68 -9.14
CA GLY A 84 4.52 -1.08 -9.81
C GLY A 84 3.44 -1.55 -8.84
N LEU A 85 3.78 -2.47 -7.93
CA LEU A 85 2.86 -2.97 -6.90
C LEU A 85 2.31 -1.85 -6.01
N VAL A 86 3.15 -0.91 -5.58
CA VAL A 86 2.71 0.23 -4.75
C VAL A 86 1.76 1.14 -5.53
N GLN A 87 2.04 1.43 -6.80
CA GLN A 87 1.15 2.22 -7.64
C GLN A 87 -0.19 1.52 -7.88
N GLU A 88 -0.19 0.21 -8.11
CA GLU A 88 -1.41 -0.59 -8.28
C GLU A 88 -2.27 -0.60 -7.01
N LEU A 89 -1.66 -0.78 -5.84
CA LEU A 89 -2.36 -0.69 -4.55
C LEU A 89 -3.01 0.69 -4.36
N GLY A 90 -2.31 1.76 -4.70
CA GLY A 90 -2.85 3.12 -4.67
C GLY A 90 -4.07 3.30 -5.58
N GLN A 91 -4.01 2.77 -6.81
CA GLN A 91 -5.11 2.82 -7.76
C GLN A 91 -6.33 2.03 -7.27
N VAL A 92 -6.14 0.80 -6.77
CA VAL A 92 -7.22 -0.03 -6.23
C VAL A 92 -7.90 0.65 -5.03
N ASN A 93 -7.11 1.27 -4.15
CA ASN A 93 -7.65 2.00 -3.01
C ASN A 93 -8.47 3.23 -3.46
N ALA A 94 -7.94 4.03 -4.40
CA ALA A 94 -8.64 5.20 -4.93
C ALA A 94 -9.96 4.82 -5.61
N LEU A 95 -9.96 3.75 -6.41
CA LEU A 95 -11.18 3.21 -7.03
C LEU A 95 -12.18 2.75 -5.97
N SER A 96 -11.71 2.06 -4.93
CA SER A 96 -12.57 1.58 -3.83
C SER A 96 -13.23 2.72 -3.05
N ILE A 97 -12.47 3.78 -2.76
CA ILE A 97 -13.00 4.98 -2.09
C ILE A 97 -14.08 5.63 -2.95
N ARG A 98 -13.80 5.85 -4.24
CA ARG A 98 -14.77 6.45 -5.17
C ARG A 98 -16.06 5.65 -5.27
N ALA A 99 -15.96 4.33 -5.44
CA ALA A 99 -17.14 3.46 -5.54
C ALA A 99 -18.02 3.51 -4.28
N ARG A 100 -17.40 3.61 -3.09
CA ARG A 100 -18.13 3.76 -1.82
C ARG A 100 -18.81 5.12 -1.71
N SER A 101 -18.11 6.20 -2.08
CA SER A 101 -18.68 7.56 -2.06
C SER A 101 -19.88 7.71 -3.00
N GLU A 102 -19.80 7.20 -4.22
CA GLU A 102 -20.92 7.22 -5.17
C GLU A 102 -22.13 6.44 -4.63
N ASN A 103 -21.90 5.32 -3.94
CA ASN A 103 -22.95 4.54 -3.29
C ASN A 103 -23.61 5.27 -2.12
N ASP A 104 -22.82 5.97 -1.28
CA ASP A 104 -23.34 6.75 -0.16
C ASP A 104 -24.21 7.92 -0.63
N GLU A 105 -23.79 8.63 -1.69
CA GLU A 105 -24.57 9.73 -2.29
C GLU A 105 -25.90 9.24 -2.87
N ALA A 106 -25.90 8.10 -3.57
CA ALA A 106 -27.12 7.51 -4.11
C ALA A 106 -28.09 7.12 -2.99
N ASN A 107 -27.57 6.54 -1.91
CA ASN A 107 -28.38 6.10 -0.77
C ASN A 107 -28.97 7.28 0.02
N LEU A 108 -28.24 8.40 0.13
CA LEU A 108 -28.74 9.64 0.72
C LEU A 108 -29.87 10.25 -0.13
N LYS A 109 -29.71 10.32 -1.45
CA LYS A 109 -30.74 10.83 -2.37
C LYS A 109 -32.04 10.03 -2.25
N HIS A 110 -31.96 8.69 -2.26
CA HIS A 110 -33.12 7.83 -2.10
C HIS A 110 -33.84 8.02 -0.75
N GLN A 111 -33.11 8.18 0.35
CA GLN A 111 -33.72 8.46 1.66
C GLN A 111 -34.42 9.82 1.69
N THR A 112 -33.83 10.83 1.06
CA THR A 112 -34.40 12.18 1.01
C THR A 112 -35.68 12.21 0.16
N GLU A 113 -35.72 11.43 -0.92
CA GLU A 113 -36.91 11.27 -1.78
C GLU A 113 -38.03 10.49 -1.10
N ALA A 114 -37.71 9.46 -0.31
CA ALA A 114 -38.70 8.66 0.42
C ALA A 114 -39.38 9.41 1.60
N MET A 115 -38.78 10.50 2.08
CA MET A 115 -39.31 11.34 3.15
C MET A 115 -40.15 12.54 2.64
N ARG A 116 -40.28 12.69 1.32
CA ARG A 116 -40.97 13.81 0.67
C ARG A 116 -42.34 13.41 0.14
#